data_AF-A0A0U2YLK2-F1
#
_entry.id   AF-A0A0U2YLK2-F1
#
_cell.length_a   1.000
_cell.length_b   1.000
_cell.length_c   1.000
_cell.angle_alpha   90.00
_cell.angle_beta   90.00
_cell.angle_gamma   90.00
#
_symmetry.space_group_name_H-M   'P 1'
#
loop_
_entity.id
_entity.type
_entity.pdbx_description
1 polymer ?
#
loop_
_entity_poly.entity_id
_entity_poly.type
_entity_poly.pdbx_seq_one_letter_code
_entity_poly.pdbx_strand_id
1 'polypeptide(L)'
;MISRRALEILTALLTGAFGLAVAISSLDNGIGWSSDGVDAGTFPFTVGVIIVAGSLYNIVRGAFAGTSVMVSRSDLKKGAALFLPAAAFVGFIPWIGFYLASAGYMFGVLVLPKHLTLLRALLIAVAT
;
A
#
# COMPACT_ATOMS: atom_id res chain seq x y z
N MET A 1 -3.06 -24.58 5.31
CA MET A 1 -3.40 -23.48 6.24
C MET A 1 -2.08 -22.80 6.58
N ILE A 2 -2.01 -21.47 6.61
CA ILE A 2 -0.76 -20.73 6.89
C ILE A 2 -0.81 -20.26 8.34
N SER A 3 0.32 -20.27 9.05
CA SER A 3 0.35 -19.75 10.43
C SER A 3 0.21 -18.22 10.41
N ARG A 4 -0.59 -17.68 11.34
CA ARG A 4 -0.76 -16.22 11.47
C ARG A 4 0.57 -15.51 11.70
N ARG A 5 1.46 -16.13 12.49
CA ARG A 5 2.82 -15.63 12.73
C ARG A 5 3.62 -15.47 11.43
N ALA A 6 3.59 -16.48 10.54
CA ALA A 6 4.30 -16.39 9.27
C ALA A 6 3.74 -15.25 8.39
N LEU A 7 2.42 -15.07 8.41
CA LEU A 7 1.77 -13.99 7.66
C LEU A 7 2.09 -12.60 8.23
N GLU A 8 2.13 -12.44 9.55
CA GLU A 8 2.52 -11.20 10.21
C GLU A 8 3.97 -10.83 9.91
N ILE A 9 4.89 -11.79 10.01
CA ILE A 9 6.31 -11.58 9.69
C ILE A 9 6.47 -11.24 8.21
N LEU A 10 5.81 -11.97 7.31
CA LEU A 10 5.86 -11.69 5.87
C LEU A 10 5.33 -10.28 5.56
N THR A 11 4.19 -9.91 6.14
CA THR A 11 3.60 -8.58 5.93
C THR A 11 4.53 -7.49 6.45
N ALA A 12 5.11 -7.68 7.64
CA ALA A 12 6.07 -6.75 8.22
C ALA A 12 7.34 -6.61 7.36
N LEU A 13 7.85 -7.71 6.79
CA LEU A 13 8.97 -7.66 5.85
C LEU A 13 8.63 -6.87 4.59
N LEU A 14 7.45 -7.11 4.00
CA LEU A 14 7.00 -6.39 2.80
C LEU A 14 6.79 -4.90 3.08
N THR A 15 6.13 -4.53 4.18
CA THR A 15 5.92 -3.13 4.55
C THR A 15 7.23 -2.46 4.93
N GLY A 16 8.13 -3.16 5.61
CA GLY A 16 9.46 -2.66 5.96
C GLY A 16 10.31 -2.38 4.73
N ALA A 17 10.32 -3.31 3.77
CA ALA A 17 11.00 -3.12 2.49
C ALA A 17 10.42 -1.93 1.70
N PHE A 18 9.10 -1.78 1.69
CA PHE A 18 8.44 -0.63 1.06
C PHE A 18 8.80 0.70 1.75
N GLY A 19 8.73 0.77 3.09
CA GLY A 19 9.11 1.95 3.85
C GLY A 19 10.58 2.33 3.64
N LEU A 20 11.46 1.33 3.55
CA LEU A 20 12.88 1.54 3.25
C LEU A 20 13.08 2.08 1.83
N ALA A 21 12.40 1.53 0.82
CA ALA A 21 12.45 2.04 -0.55
C ALA A 21 11.98 3.50 -0.63
N VAL A 22 10.89 3.85 0.08
CA VAL A 22 10.40 5.23 0.17
C VAL A 22 11.44 6.13 0.83
N ALA A 23 12.04 5.73 1.95
CA ALA A 23 13.05 6.52 2.64
C ALA A 23 14.29 6.76 1.76
N ILE A 24 14.79 5.72 1.07
CA ILE A 24 15.93 5.83 0.17
C ILE A 24 15.60 6.76 -1.01
N SER A 25 14.46 6.58 -1.67
CA SER A 25 14.06 7.44 -2.79
C SER A 25 13.81 8.90 -2.38
N SER A 26 13.49 9.14 -1.11
CA SER A 26 13.29 10.50 -0.60
C SER A 26 14.61 11.29 -0.50
N LEU A 27 15.75 10.60 -0.38
CA LEU A 27 17.06 11.24 -0.32
C LEU A 27 17.37 12.03 -1.59
N ASP A 28 16.90 11.56 -2.75
CA ASP A 28 17.08 12.23 -4.05
C ASP A 28 16.38 13.61 -4.09
N ASN A 29 15.38 13.83 -3.23
CA ASN A 29 14.59 15.06 -3.17
C ASN A 29 15.00 15.97 -2.00
N GLY A 30 16.09 15.64 -1.28
CA GLY A 30 16.54 16.35 -0.09
C GLY A 30 15.66 16.07 1.14
N ILE A 31 16.28 15.95 2.31
CA ILE A 31 15.59 15.72 3.60
C ILE A 31 15.93 16.78 4.65
N GLY A 32 16.52 17.89 4.19
CA GLY A 32 17.08 18.93 5.03
C GLY A 32 16.27 20.20 5.02
N TRP A 33 16.94 21.26 5.49
CA TRP A 33 16.44 22.61 5.44
C TRP A 33 17.28 23.39 4.43
N SER A 34 16.63 23.98 3.43
CA SER A 34 17.24 24.83 2.42
C SER A 34 16.79 26.29 2.59
N SER A 35 17.31 27.19 1.75
CA SER A 35 16.90 28.60 1.73
C SER A 35 15.40 28.77 1.46
N ASP A 36 14.79 27.79 0.79
CA ASP A 36 13.40 27.81 0.35
C ASP A 36 12.46 27.10 1.34
N GLY A 37 13.00 26.56 2.44
CA GLY A 37 12.26 25.88 3.50
C GLY A 37 12.66 24.41 3.65
N VAL A 38 11.70 23.59 4.10
CA VAL A 38 11.91 22.14 4.26
C VAL A 38 11.91 21.48 2.90
N ASP A 39 12.94 20.69 2.61
CA ASP A 39 13.03 19.97 1.34
C ASP A 39 11.89 18.97 1.19
N ALA A 40 11.45 18.75 -0.06
CA ALA A 40 10.27 17.96 -0.37
C ALA A 40 10.40 16.48 0.06
N GLY A 41 11.62 15.93 0.11
CA GLY A 41 11.86 14.56 0.56
C GLY A 41 11.73 14.36 2.07
N THR A 42 11.69 15.42 2.88
CA THR A 42 11.63 15.32 4.36
C THR A 42 10.39 14.58 4.85
N PHE A 43 9.23 14.88 4.26
CA PHE A 43 7.97 14.22 4.60
C PHE A 43 7.97 12.73 4.26
N PRO A 44 8.19 12.30 3.00
CA PRO A 44 8.19 10.89 2.65
C PRO A 44 9.32 10.11 3.36
N PHE A 45 10.47 10.74 3.64
CA PHE A 45 11.53 10.13 4.43
C PHE A 45 11.06 9.77 5.85
N THR A 46 10.43 10.73 6.53
CA THR A 46 9.92 10.52 7.90
C THR A 46 8.86 9.41 7.93
N VAL A 47 7.94 9.42 6.96
CA VAL A 47 6.93 8.36 6.81
C VAL A 47 7.59 7.00 6.56
N GLY A 48 8.60 6.93 5.69
CA GLY A 48 9.36 5.71 5.42
C GLY A 48 10.04 5.15 6.68
N VAL A 49 10.69 6.02 7.47
CA VAL A 49 11.32 5.63 8.74
C VAL A 49 10.29 5.08 9.74
N ILE A 50 9.12 5.72 9.88
CA ILE A 50 8.05 5.25 10.76
C ILE A 50 7.56 3.87 10.33
N ILE A 51 7.36 3.66 9.02
CA ILE A 51 6.95 2.37 8.46
C ILE A 51 7.99 1.28 8.76
N VAL A 52 9.28 1.58 8.57
CA VAL A 52 10.38 0.66 8.89
C VAL A 52 10.39 0.32 10.37
N ALA A 53 10.29 1.32 11.26
CA ALA A 53 10.29 1.13 12.70
C ALA A 53 9.12 0.25 13.16
N GLY A 54 7.89 0.53 12.69
CA GLY A 54 6.72 -0.29 12.98
C GLY A 54 6.84 -1.72 12.44
N SER A 55 7.47 -1.88 11.29
CA SER A 55 7.73 -3.20 10.68
C SER A 55 8.72 -4.02 11.51
N LEU A 56 9.83 -3.40 11.96
CA LEU A 56 10.79 -4.03 12.86
C LEU A 56 10.13 -4.45 14.18
N TYR A 57 9.30 -3.58 14.76
CA TYR A 57 8.52 -3.91 15.95
C TYR A 57 7.63 -5.15 15.73
N ASN A 58 6.93 -5.22 14.60
CA ASN A 58 6.08 -6.37 14.27
C ASN A 58 6.88 -7.66 14.05
N ILE A 59 8.06 -7.60 13.44
CA ILE A 59 8.95 -8.76 13.28
C ILE A 59 9.41 -9.26 14.65
N VAL A 60 9.90 -8.37 15.52
CA VAL A 60 10.34 -8.71 16.87
C VAL A 60 9.19 -9.32 17.67
N ARG A 61 8.03 -8.65 17.69
CA ARG A 61 6.84 -9.13 18.38
C ARG A 61 6.38 -10.49 17.86
N GLY A 62 6.37 -10.70 16.55
CA GLY A 62 6.02 -11.97 15.92
C GLY A 62 7.04 -13.08 16.21
N ALA A 63 8.31 -12.75 16.38
CA ALA A 63 9.36 -13.71 16.72
C ALA A 63 9.21 -14.27 18.14
N PHE A 64 8.77 -13.41 19.09
CA PHE A 64 8.57 -13.77 20.49
C PHE A 64 7.12 -14.17 20.85
N ALA A 65 6.17 -14.05 19.92
CA ALA A 65 4.80 -14.50 20.12
C ALA A 65 4.71 -16.04 20.23
N GLY A 66 3.90 -16.51 21.18
CA GLY A 66 3.62 -17.93 21.43
C GLY A 66 2.79 -18.62 20.34
N THR A 67 1.97 -19.60 20.72
CA THR A 67 1.21 -20.50 19.82
C THR A 67 0.55 -19.78 18.64
N SER A 68 0.84 -20.26 17.42
CA SER A 68 0.34 -19.63 16.21
C SER A 68 -1.08 -20.08 15.88
N VAL A 69 -2.01 -19.12 15.78
CA VAL A 69 -3.34 -19.36 15.21
C VAL A 69 -3.22 -19.66 13.71
N MET A 70 -3.98 -20.62 13.21
CA MET A 70 -4.03 -20.92 11.77
C MET A 70 -4.98 -19.97 11.04
N VAL A 71 -4.51 -19.36 9.94
CA VAL A 71 -5.33 -18.49 9.09
C VAL A 71 -6.07 -19.33 8.06
N SER A 72 -7.38 -19.09 7.91
CA SER A 72 -8.21 -19.77 6.93
C SER A 72 -7.97 -19.24 5.52
N ARG A 73 -8.29 -20.04 4.49
CA ARG A 73 -8.23 -19.58 3.09
C ARG A 73 -9.19 -18.42 2.82
N SER A 74 -10.32 -18.36 3.52
CA SER A 74 -11.29 -17.25 3.39
C SER A 74 -10.72 -15.94 3.90
N ASP A 75 -9.93 -15.95 4.97
CA ASP A 75 -9.31 -14.73 5.50
C ASP A 75 -8.24 -14.20 4.53
N LEU A 76 -7.42 -15.09 3.97
CA LEU A 76 -6.45 -14.74 2.94
C LEU A 76 -7.12 -14.15 1.69
N LYS A 77 -8.25 -14.74 1.26
CA LYS A 77 -9.02 -14.20 0.12
C LYS A 77 -9.54 -12.79 0.40
N LYS A 78 -10.05 -12.52 1.60
CA LYS A 78 -10.51 -11.16 1.99
C LYS A 78 -9.36 -10.17 2.00
N GLY A 79 -8.20 -10.55 2.56
CA GLY A 79 -7.00 -9.72 2.53
C GLY A 79 -6.51 -9.44 1.11
N ALA A 80 -6.44 -10.48 0.27
CA ALA A 80 -6.03 -10.34 -1.13
C ALA A 80 -7.02 -9.48 -1.93
N ALA A 81 -8.32 -9.59 -1.68
CA ALA A 81 -9.35 -8.79 -2.35
C ALA A 81 -9.22 -7.29 -2.05
N LEU A 82 -8.64 -6.92 -0.90
CA LEU A 82 -8.35 -5.53 -0.58
C LEU A 82 -7.00 -5.07 -1.15
N PHE A 83 -5.97 -5.91 -1.03
CA PHE A 83 -4.59 -5.55 -1.40
C PHE A 83 -4.34 -5.57 -2.91
N LEU A 84 -4.83 -6.59 -3.63
CA LEU A 84 -4.55 -6.76 -5.06
C LEU A 84 -5.02 -5.57 -5.91
N PRO A 85 -6.22 -4.99 -5.72
CA PRO A 85 -6.63 -3.82 -6.47
C PRO A 85 -5.73 -2.61 -6.23
N ALA A 86 -5.34 -2.36 -4.97
CA ALA A 86 -4.46 -1.25 -4.63
C ALA A 86 -3.04 -1.47 -5.18
N ALA A 87 -2.51 -2.69 -5.09
CA ALA A 87 -1.21 -3.04 -5.65
C ALA A 87 -1.20 -2.94 -7.18
N ALA A 88 -2.28 -3.36 -7.85
CA ALA A 88 -2.44 -3.19 -9.29
C ALA A 88 -2.49 -1.70 -9.66
N PHE A 89 -3.28 -0.90 -8.94
CA PHE A 89 -3.34 0.55 -9.14
C PHE A 89 -1.95 1.18 -9.09
N VAL A 90 -1.21 0.97 -7.99
CA VAL A 90 0.14 1.52 -7.82
C VAL A 90 1.10 0.96 -8.88
N GLY A 91 1.00 -0.34 -9.15
CA GLY A 91 1.78 -1.03 -10.16
C GLY A 91 1.61 -0.40 -11.53
N PHE A 92 0.39 0.02 -11.92
CA PHE A 92 0.14 0.60 -13.24
C PHE A 92 0.63 2.04 -13.42
N ILE A 93 0.88 2.79 -12.34
CA ILE A 93 1.27 4.20 -12.41
C ILE A 93 2.46 4.48 -13.35
N PRO A 94 3.57 3.70 -13.35
CA PRO A 94 4.72 3.97 -14.21
C PRO A 94 4.43 3.83 -15.72
N TRP A 95 3.40 3.06 -16.12
CA TRP A 95 3.11 2.82 -17.54
C TRP A 95 2.04 3.77 -18.10
N ILE A 96 1.01 4.09 -17.31
CA ILE A 96 -0.14 4.88 -17.79
C ILE A 96 -0.29 6.22 -17.08
N GLY A 97 0.56 6.51 -16.09
CA GLY A 97 0.49 7.71 -15.28
C GLY A 97 -0.56 7.64 -14.17
N PHE A 98 -0.41 8.50 -13.16
CA PHE A 98 -1.24 8.51 -11.96
C PHE A 98 -2.72 8.74 -12.25
N TYR A 99 -3.04 9.67 -13.15
CA TYR A 99 -4.44 10.03 -13.45
C TYR A 99 -5.21 8.89 -14.12
N LEU A 100 -4.63 8.26 -15.15
CA LEU A 100 -5.28 7.13 -15.83
C LEU A 100 -5.37 5.90 -14.91
N ALA A 101 -4.32 5.62 -14.12
CA ALA A 101 -4.37 4.55 -13.14
C ALA A 101 -5.47 4.79 -12.08
N SER A 102 -5.62 6.03 -11.61
CA SER A 102 -6.63 6.41 -10.62
C SER A 102 -8.04 6.30 -11.20
N ALA A 103 -8.25 6.78 -12.42
CA ALA A 103 -9.52 6.65 -13.12
C ALA A 103 -9.91 5.16 -13.30
N GLY A 104 -8.96 4.31 -13.71
CA GLY A 104 -9.17 2.87 -13.84
C GLY A 104 -9.47 2.20 -12.50
N TYR A 105 -8.74 2.54 -11.44
CA TYR A 105 -8.99 2.03 -10.09
C TYR A 105 -10.39 2.42 -9.58
N MET A 106 -10.75 3.70 -9.69
CA MET A 106 -12.06 4.21 -9.31
C MET A 106 -13.17 3.53 -10.11
N PHE A 107 -13.01 3.41 -11.43
CA PHE A 107 -13.95 2.72 -12.28
C PHE A 107 -14.13 1.26 -11.85
N GLY A 108 -13.03 0.53 -11.62
CA GLY A 108 -13.07 -0.85 -11.14
C GLY A 108 -13.81 -0.98 -9.80
N VAL A 109 -13.48 -0.14 -8.81
CA VAL A 109 -14.11 -0.16 -7.49
C VAL A 109 -15.60 0.23 -7.55
N LEU A 110 -16.03 1.04 -8.51
CA LEU A 110 -17.44 1.41 -8.66
C LEU A 110 -18.26 0.37 -9.44
N VAL A 111 -17.65 -0.30 -10.42
CA VAL A 111 -18.33 -1.23 -11.34
C VAL A 111 -18.30 -2.68 -10.85
N LEU A 112 -17.27 -3.11 -10.11
CA LEU A 112 -17.18 -4.49 -9.60
C LEU A 112 -18.18 -4.80 -8.47
N PRO A 113 -18.43 -3.92 -7.48
CA PRO A 113 -19.34 -4.21 -6.36
C PRO A 113 -20.81 -3.92 -6.66
N LYS A 114 -21.11 -3.12 -7.69
CA LYS A 114 -22.48 -2.80 -8.07
C LYS A 114 -22.71 -3.24 -9.51
N HIS A 115 -23.85 -3.87 -9.77
CA HIS A 115 -24.41 -4.09 -11.11
C HIS A 115 -24.78 -2.75 -11.80
N LEU A 116 -23.90 -1.76 -11.77
CA LEU A 116 -24.05 -0.48 -12.43
C LEU A 116 -23.50 -0.65 -13.84
N THR A 117 -24.39 -0.47 -14.81
CA THR A 117 -24.07 -0.44 -16.22
C THR A 117 -22.99 0.61 -16.50
N LEU A 118 -22.04 0.28 -17.40
CA LEU A 118 -20.92 1.11 -17.87
C LEU A 118 -21.29 2.59 -18.11
N LEU A 119 -22.51 2.82 -18.60
CA LEU A 119 -23.07 4.13 -18.90
C LEU A 119 -23.24 5.01 -17.64
N ARG A 120 -23.63 4.43 -16.50
CA ARG A 120 -23.79 5.17 -15.23
C ARG A 120 -22.45 5.52 -14.60
N ALA A 121 -21.45 4.65 -14.71
CA ALA A 121 -20.10 4.94 -14.25
C ALA A 121 -19.45 6.07 -15.06
N LEU A 122 -19.63 6.07 -16.39
CA LEU A 122 -19.18 7.16 -17.26
C LEU A 122 -19.87 8.49 -16.96
N LEU A 123 -21.20 8.49 -16.73
CA LEU A 123 -21.93 9.70 -16.39
C LEU A 123 -21.46 10.33 -15.07
N ILE A 124 -21.16 9.52 -14.06
CA ILE A 124 -20.64 10.02 -12.77
C ILE A 124 -19.22 10.57 -12.94
N ALA A 125 -18.35 9.89 -13.71
CA ALA A 125 -16.98 10.31 -13.95
C ALA A 125 -16.87 11.64 -14.75
N VAL A 126 -17.85 11.95 -15.60
CA VAL A 126 -17.90 13.21 -16.36
C VAL A 126 -18.54 14.35 -15.56
N ALA A 127 -19.37 14.03 -14.57
CA ALA A 127 -20.12 15.01 -13.77
C ALA A 127 -19.39 15.47 -12.49
N THR A 128 -18.19 14.95 -12.19
CA THR A 128 -17.38 15.29 -11.01
C THR A 128 -16.06 15.89 -11.43
#